data_AF-A0A9W4CNN6-F1
#
_entry.id   AF-A0A9W4CNN6-F1
#
_cell.length_a   1.000
_cell.length_b   1.000
_cell.length_c   1.000
_cell.angle_alpha   90.00
_cell.angle_beta   90.00
_cell.angle_gamma   90.00
#
_symmetry.space_group_name_H-M   'P 1'
#
loop_
_entity.id
_entity.type
_entity.pdbx_description
1 polymer ?
#
loop_
_entity_poly.entity_id
_entity_poly.type
_entity_poly.pdbx_seq_one_letter_code
_entity_poly.pdbx_strand_id
1 'polypeptide(L)'
;MKPPVCLITGGSSGIGLTTALELAKQGYHVLIACRSERKAYQAIDYIEKHTNQGKVEFLPLDLASLDSIRCCVNHFEKRQLPLNLLINNAGIFNQSGTTEEGFELIWGTNYLGHFLLTYLLLDKLNSSESSQIIFIGSDVALWSKNLDWKRWVKKTPLNFLKLYADSKMCLLLLMRYLLQHQLYQTAVRVNTFHPGFVQSNITIWHQLSRFLKIGNSPQKISKNIMKFLTDPEYNSVQGQFLNRNLQPMPLTDVSINDHLASQIWEKSLFWTGLSNPIIQTPVQYNPEDGIWGPYSLNLTETELKEIQKQIFKIVLPRSPIPVLFNSYQFLKTGNFGSLILLLIQGLKREFHMERHLDSPVIFELCQNPYLLEKVREYLGESLFLWRSELWVNYPAQQLIPLWHQDRYPQLLTKTGKTLHAYLALTEVNAGNGFQYLPEKYNSLCSVKMNDPFSGNPFFEVKTDVEQLALPVCLKPGEFIFFTDDLIHRSICNMSGQVRLSLTLRFAESSVKMCRSYSSHIQSPIVFF
;
A
#
# COMPACT_ATOMS: atom_id res chain seq x y z
N MET A 1 -14.73 1.01 40.21
CA MET A 1 -14.09 1.51 38.98
C MET A 1 -14.39 0.53 37.85
N LYS A 2 -14.58 1.00 36.60
CA LYS A 2 -14.72 0.09 35.45
C LYS A 2 -13.40 -0.67 35.26
N PRO A 3 -13.43 -1.96 34.88
CA PRO A 3 -12.19 -2.72 34.67
C PRO A 3 -11.37 -2.08 33.53
N PRO A 4 -10.03 -1.98 33.68
CA PRO A 4 -9.18 -1.43 32.64
C PRO A 4 -9.21 -2.35 31.41
N VAL A 5 -9.14 -1.73 30.22
CA VAL A 5 -9.29 -2.43 28.95
C VAL A 5 -7.95 -2.55 28.24
N CYS A 6 -7.59 -3.77 27.87
CA CYS A 6 -6.38 -4.07 27.09
C CYS A 6 -6.75 -4.63 25.71
N LEU A 7 -6.22 -4.03 24.65
CA LEU A 7 -6.17 -4.62 23.33
C LEU A 7 -4.80 -5.25 23.10
N ILE A 8 -4.73 -6.56 22.91
CA ILE A 8 -3.47 -7.28 22.65
C ILE A 8 -3.50 -7.99 21.31
N THR A 9 -2.57 -7.60 20.44
CA THR A 9 -2.34 -8.26 19.15
C THR A 9 -1.59 -9.58 19.34
N GLY A 10 -2.00 -10.63 18.63
CA GLY A 10 -1.37 -11.95 18.75
C GLY A 10 -1.58 -12.62 20.11
N GLY A 11 -2.64 -12.25 20.85
CA GLY A 11 -2.96 -12.78 22.18
C GLY A 11 -3.38 -14.27 22.22
N SER A 12 -3.43 -14.97 21.09
CA SER A 12 -3.86 -16.37 21.01
C SER A 12 -2.73 -17.39 21.19
N SER A 13 -1.47 -16.96 21.30
CA SER A 13 -0.34 -17.88 21.54
C SER A 13 0.89 -17.19 22.17
N GLY A 14 1.84 -17.99 22.63
CA GLY A 14 3.17 -17.51 23.07
C GLY A 14 3.09 -16.46 24.18
N ILE A 15 3.91 -15.41 24.06
CA ILE A 15 3.96 -14.29 25.00
C ILE A 15 2.59 -13.62 25.10
N GLY A 16 1.91 -13.42 23.96
CA GLY A 16 0.60 -12.78 23.91
C GLY A 16 -0.43 -13.50 24.77
N LEU A 17 -0.52 -14.82 24.67
CA LEU A 17 -1.44 -15.63 25.48
C LEU A 17 -1.13 -15.54 26.97
N THR A 18 0.14 -15.68 27.34
CA THR A 18 0.52 -15.61 28.76
C THR A 18 0.33 -14.21 29.34
N THR A 19 0.53 -13.16 28.55
CA THR A 19 0.24 -11.78 28.97
C THR A 19 -1.26 -11.55 29.09
N ALA A 20 -2.08 -12.04 28.14
CA ALA A 20 -3.53 -11.96 28.22
C ALA A 20 -4.08 -12.66 29.47
N LEU A 21 -3.57 -13.85 29.80
CA LEU A 21 -3.92 -14.56 31.03
C LEU A 21 -3.60 -13.75 32.29
N GLU A 22 -2.38 -13.22 32.40
CA GLU A 22 -1.99 -12.48 33.61
C GLU A 22 -2.75 -11.15 33.74
N LEU A 23 -3.07 -10.47 32.64
CA LEU A 23 -3.95 -9.30 32.64
C LEU A 23 -5.37 -9.65 33.10
N ALA A 24 -5.95 -10.75 32.59
CA ALA A 24 -7.27 -11.22 33.01
C ALA A 24 -7.28 -11.59 34.51
N LYS A 25 -6.20 -12.16 35.04
CA LYS A 25 -6.01 -12.37 36.49
C LYS A 25 -5.85 -11.09 37.31
N GLN A 26 -5.66 -9.92 36.69
CA GLN A 26 -5.69 -8.63 37.37
C GLN A 26 -7.02 -7.90 37.14
N GLY A 27 -8.05 -8.58 36.62
CA GLY A 27 -9.37 -8.01 36.39
C GLY A 27 -9.50 -7.17 35.12
N TYR A 28 -8.53 -7.21 34.21
CA TYR A 28 -8.65 -6.50 32.94
C TYR A 28 -9.75 -7.10 32.06
N HIS A 29 -10.36 -6.25 31.24
CA HIS A 29 -11.05 -6.68 30.05
C HIS A 29 -10.05 -6.77 28.89
N VAL A 30 -9.70 -7.98 28.47
CA VAL A 30 -8.69 -8.26 27.45
C VAL A 30 -9.34 -8.62 26.11
N LEU A 31 -9.09 -7.82 25.09
CA LEU A 31 -9.44 -8.15 23.71
C LEU A 31 -8.25 -8.81 23.02
N ILE A 32 -8.40 -10.08 22.67
CA ILE A 32 -7.43 -10.86 21.90
C ILE A 32 -7.65 -10.56 20.42
N ALA A 33 -6.78 -9.70 19.87
CA ALA A 33 -6.80 -9.34 18.46
C ALA A 33 -5.91 -10.29 17.64
N CYS A 34 -6.49 -11.15 16.81
CA CYS A 34 -5.72 -12.04 15.95
C CYS A 34 -6.50 -12.56 14.73
N ARG A 35 -5.78 -13.20 13.80
CA ARG A 35 -6.35 -13.68 12.52
C ARG A 35 -7.23 -14.92 12.66
N SER A 36 -6.84 -15.85 13.54
CA SER A 36 -7.50 -17.17 13.63
C SER A 36 -8.50 -17.18 14.77
N GLU A 37 -9.78 -17.06 14.43
CA GLU A 37 -10.91 -17.19 15.35
C GLU A 37 -10.82 -18.47 16.19
N ARG A 38 -10.57 -19.62 15.54
CA ARG A 38 -10.39 -20.91 16.24
C ARG A 38 -9.31 -20.86 17.32
N LYS A 39 -8.14 -20.27 17.02
CA LYS A 39 -7.06 -20.14 18.02
C LYS A 39 -7.41 -19.13 19.11
N ALA A 40 -8.17 -18.08 18.77
CA ALA A 40 -8.64 -17.10 19.73
C ALA A 40 -9.59 -17.75 20.76
N TYR A 41 -10.59 -18.50 20.32
CA TYR A 41 -11.50 -19.20 21.24
C TYR A 41 -10.80 -20.25 22.10
N GLN A 42 -9.84 -20.99 21.54
CA GLN A 42 -9.00 -21.90 22.34
C GLN A 42 -8.20 -21.16 23.43
N ALA A 43 -7.73 -19.94 23.15
CA ALA A 43 -7.05 -19.10 24.11
C ALA A 43 -8.01 -18.54 25.17
N ILE A 44 -9.22 -18.13 24.77
CA ILE A 44 -10.28 -17.66 25.68
C ILE A 44 -10.67 -18.78 26.64
N ASP A 45 -11.01 -19.97 26.14
CA ASP A 45 -11.33 -21.16 26.96
C ASP A 45 -10.21 -21.48 27.93
N TYR A 46 -8.96 -21.36 27.49
CA TYR A 46 -7.80 -21.59 28.35
C TYR A 46 -7.74 -20.54 29.47
N ILE A 47 -7.93 -19.25 29.17
CA ILE A 47 -7.86 -18.19 30.18
C ILE A 47 -9.02 -18.30 31.17
N GLU A 48 -10.25 -18.50 30.70
CA GLU A 48 -11.45 -18.61 31.54
C GLU A 48 -11.39 -19.82 32.50
N LYS A 49 -10.71 -20.91 32.10
CA LYS A 49 -10.43 -22.04 33.01
C LYS A 49 -9.46 -21.71 34.13
N HIS A 50 -8.61 -20.68 33.97
CA HIS A 50 -7.57 -20.33 34.94
C HIS A 50 -7.92 -19.08 35.78
N THR A 51 -8.91 -18.29 35.36
CA THR A 51 -9.37 -17.12 36.11
C THR A 51 -10.77 -16.69 35.66
N ASN A 52 -11.55 -16.19 36.61
CA ASN A 52 -12.85 -15.55 36.38
C ASN A 52 -12.83 -14.06 36.79
N GLN A 53 -11.65 -13.50 37.07
CA GLN A 53 -11.52 -12.14 37.60
C GLN A 53 -11.67 -11.05 36.54
N GLY A 54 -11.29 -11.36 35.29
CA GLY A 54 -11.38 -10.46 34.15
C GLY A 54 -12.31 -10.98 33.06
N LYS A 55 -12.45 -10.21 31.99
CA LYS A 55 -13.22 -10.60 30.79
C LYS A 55 -12.27 -10.78 29.63
N VAL A 56 -12.49 -11.78 28.78
CA VAL A 56 -11.70 -11.97 27.57
C VAL A 56 -12.63 -12.06 26.35
N GLU A 57 -12.32 -11.32 25.30
CA GLU A 57 -13.09 -11.33 24.05
C GLU A 57 -12.18 -11.50 22.84
N PHE A 58 -12.72 -12.09 21.79
CA PHE A 58 -12.06 -12.16 20.48
C PHE A 58 -12.33 -10.87 19.69
N LEU A 59 -11.28 -10.35 19.04
CA LEU A 59 -11.39 -9.30 18.03
C LEU A 59 -10.68 -9.74 16.74
N PRO A 60 -11.37 -9.85 15.58
CA PRO A 60 -10.73 -10.23 14.33
C PRO A 60 -9.71 -9.18 13.89
N LEU A 61 -8.47 -9.64 13.62
CA LEU A 61 -7.39 -8.78 13.14
C LEU A 61 -6.36 -9.58 12.35
N ASP A 62 -6.21 -9.26 11.06
CA ASP A 62 -5.03 -9.55 10.28
C ASP A 62 -4.18 -8.28 10.09
N LEU A 63 -2.95 -8.29 10.57
CA LEU A 63 -2.02 -7.15 10.44
C LEU A 63 -1.40 -7.06 9.04
N ALA A 64 -1.58 -8.08 8.20
CA ALA A 64 -1.18 -8.08 6.79
C ALA A 64 -2.29 -7.54 5.85
N SER A 65 -3.32 -6.88 6.40
CA SER A 65 -4.40 -6.23 5.65
C SER A 65 -4.82 -4.93 6.33
N LEU A 66 -4.65 -3.80 5.65
CA LEU A 66 -5.05 -2.47 6.14
C LEU A 66 -6.56 -2.39 6.35
N ASP A 67 -7.35 -3.02 5.48
CA ASP A 67 -8.81 -3.12 5.64
C ASP A 67 -9.19 -3.92 6.89
N SER A 68 -8.52 -5.05 7.13
CA SER A 68 -8.75 -5.81 8.37
C SER A 68 -8.44 -4.98 9.61
N ILE A 69 -7.40 -4.14 9.58
CA ILE A 69 -7.05 -3.25 10.69
C ILE A 69 -8.14 -2.20 10.91
N ARG A 70 -8.64 -1.55 9.84
CA ARG A 70 -9.72 -0.58 9.92
C ARG A 70 -11.02 -1.20 10.45
N CYS A 71 -11.36 -2.41 9.99
CA CYS A 71 -12.49 -3.17 10.51
C CYS A 71 -12.33 -3.51 12.00
N CYS A 72 -11.13 -3.95 12.42
CA CYS A 72 -10.81 -4.23 13.82
C CYS A 72 -11.04 -3.00 14.71
N VAL A 73 -10.55 -1.82 14.29
CA VAL A 73 -10.76 -0.56 15.03
C VAL A 73 -12.25 -0.20 15.11
N ASN A 74 -12.99 -0.24 14.00
CA ASN A 74 -14.43 0.02 14.00
C ASN A 74 -15.20 -0.95 14.93
N HIS A 75 -14.83 -2.23 14.93
CA HIS A 75 -15.40 -3.20 15.87
C HIS A 75 -15.06 -2.86 17.33
N PHE A 76 -13.86 -2.38 17.62
CA PHE A 76 -13.49 -1.91 18.95
C PHE A 76 -14.31 -0.68 19.36
N GLU A 77 -14.39 0.33 18.50
CA GLU A 77 -15.10 1.60 18.77
C GLU A 77 -16.59 1.40 19.04
N LYS A 78 -17.24 0.50 18.30
CA LYS A 78 -18.64 0.12 18.53
C LYS A 78 -18.93 -0.41 19.93
N ARG A 79 -17.92 -0.91 20.65
CA ARG A 79 -18.07 -1.38 22.05
C ARG A 79 -18.12 -0.22 23.05
N GLN A 80 -17.74 0.99 22.65
CA GLN A 80 -17.72 2.18 23.50
C GLN A 80 -16.92 2.00 24.81
N LEU A 81 -15.90 1.13 24.78
CA LEU A 81 -15.00 0.85 25.89
C LEU A 81 -13.86 1.88 25.94
N PRO A 82 -13.27 2.23 27.10
CA PRO A 82 -11.98 2.92 27.13
C PRO A 82 -10.87 2.03 26.55
N LEU A 83 -9.69 2.59 26.27
CA LEU A 83 -8.51 1.82 25.90
C LEU A 83 -7.34 2.23 26.80
N ASN A 84 -7.09 1.44 27.84
CA ASN A 84 -6.04 1.71 28.82
C ASN A 84 -4.69 1.10 28.42
N LEU A 85 -4.70 0.02 27.64
CA LEU A 85 -3.48 -0.68 27.28
C LEU A 85 -3.56 -1.20 25.85
N LEU A 86 -2.60 -0.78 25.02
CA LEU A 86 -2.39 -1.33 23.68
C LEU A 86 -1.07 -2.12 23.67
N ILE A 87 -1.15 -3.43 23.50
CA ILE A 87 0.02 -4.30 23.36
C ILE A 87 0.18 -4.73 21.90
N ASN A 88 1.13 -4.08 21.23
CA ASN A 88 1.62 -4.42 19.90
C ASN A 88 2.62 -5.59 20.00
N ASN A 89 2.09 -6.80 20.23
CA ASN A 89 2.84 -8.03 20.46
C ASN A 89 2.99 -8.93 19.22
N ALA A 90 2.04 -8.89 18.29
CA ALA A 90 2.08 -9.77 17.13
C ALA A 90 3.37 -9.58 16.31
N GLY A 91 3.84 -10.67 15.71
CA GLY A 91 4.99 -10.62 14.81
C GLY A 91 5.29 -11.96 14.16
N ILE A 92 5.84 -11.89 12.95
CA ILE A 92 6.25 -13.02 12.13
C ILE A 92 7.73 -12.91 11.77
N PHE A 93 8.34 -14.04 11.45
CA PHE A 93 9.72 -14.18 11.00
C PHE A 93 9.80 -15.38 10.04
N ASN A 94 10.78 -15.36 9.13
CA ASN A 94 11.06 -16.46 8.19
C ASN A 94 9.83 -16.93 7.42
N GLN A 95 8.98 -15.98 7.02
CA GLN A 95 7.86 -16.18 6.12
C GLN A 95 8.11 -15.32 4.88
N SER A 96 7.75 -15.85 3.72
CA SER A 96 7.79 -15.12 2.46
C SER A 96 6.38 -14.83 1.98
N GLY A 97 6.21 -13.68 1.33
CA GLY A 97 4.93 -13.29 0.76
C GLY A 97 4.82 -11.78 0.65
N THR A 98 3.60 -11.32 0.49
CA THR A 98 3.25 -9.90 0.57
C THR A 98 2.01 -9.73 1.43
N THR A 99 1.80 -8.53 1.95
CA THR A 99 0.49 -8.12 2.49
C THR A 99 -0.55 -8.06 1.36
N GLU A 100 -1.83 -7.88 1.70
CA GLU A 100 -2.90 -7.67 0.71
C GLU A 100 -2.60 -6.42 -0.16
N GLU A 101 -1.93 -5.44 0.43
CA GLU A 101 -1.46 -4.21 -0.20
C GLU A 101 -0.09 -4.37 -0.89
N GLY A 102 0.40 -5.59 -1.07
CA GLY A 102 1.63 -5.87 -1.83
C GLY A 102 2.95 -5.53 -1.12
N PHE A 103 2.92 -4.98 0.11
CA PHE A 103 4.15 -4.73 0.87
C PHE A 103 4.83 -6.03 1.28
N GLU A 104 6.13 -5.99 1.53
CA GLU A 104 6.88 -7.14 2.04
C GLU A 104 6.25 -7.63 3.35
N LEU A 105 5.93 -8.93 3.40
CA LEU A 105 5.08 -9.52 4.44
C LEU A 105 5.60 -9.32 5.87
N ILE A 106 6.89 -9.56 6.13
CA ILE A 106 7.46 -9.44 7.49
C ILE A 106 7.40 -8.00 7.96
N TRP A 107 7.90 -7.07 7.15
CA TRP A 107 7.91 -5.65 7.49
C TRP A 107 6.49 -5.08 7.59
N GLY A 108 5.62 -5.42 6.64
CA GLY A 108 4.22 -4.98 6.61
C GLY A 108 3.45 -5.44 7.85
N THR A 109 3.57 -6.72 8.22
CA THR A 109 2.89 -7.28 9.41
C THR A 109 3.46 -6.73 10.73
N ASN A 110 4.79 -6.73 10.87
CA ASN A 110 5.45 -6.43 12.14
C ASN A 110 5.55 -4.93 12.45
N TYR A 111 5.45 -4.09 11.43
CA TYR A 111 5.56 -2.64 11.57
C TYR A 111 4.35 -1.91 10.99
N LEU A 112 4.10 -1.99 9.67
CA LEU A 112 3.11 -1.12 9.02
C LEU A 112 1.69 -1.35 9.56
N GLY A 113 1.32 -2.60 9.81
CA GLY A 113 0.04 -2.94 10.42
C GLY A 113 -0.09 -2.42 11.85
N HIS A 114 0.99 -2.51 12.65
CA HIS A 114 1.03 -1.96 14.00
C HIS A 114 1.01 -0.43 14.02
N PHE A 115 1.67 0.20 13.06
CA PHE A 115 1.60 1.64 12.85
C PHE A 115 0.15 2.07 12.63
N LEU A 116 -0.55 1.47 11.65
CA LEU A 116 -1.94 1.84 11.34
C LEU A 116 -2.87 1.59 12.53
N LEU A 117 -2.76 0.43 13.17
CA LEU A 117 -3.57 0.10 14.35
C LEU A 117 -3.34 1.10 15.48
N THR A 118 -2.08 1.45 15.75
CA THR A 118 -1.74 2.39 16.82
C THR A 118 -2.26 3.79 16.48
N TYR A 119 -2.02 4.26 15.25
CA TYR A 119 -2.47 5.58 14.78
C TYR A 119 -3.99 5.75 14.96
N LEU A 120 -4.78 4.78 14.46
CA LEU A 120 -6.24 4.83 14.52
C LEU A 120 -6.80 4.76 15.95
N LEU A 121 -6.01 4.30 16.91
CA LEU A 121 -6.39 4.19 18.32
C LEU A 121 -5.82 5.31 19.20
N LEU A 122 -5.06 6.26 18.63
CA LEU A 122 -4.43 7.35 19.40
C LEU A 122 -5.44 8.19 20.15
N ASP A 123 -6.50 8.65 19.49
CA ASP A 123 -7.56 9.46 20.14
C ASP A 123 -8.20 8.69 21.30
N LYS A 124 -8.38 7.39 21.11
CA LYS A 124 -9.00 6.52 22.10
C LYS A 124 -8.12 6.31 23.33
N LEU A 125 -6.82 6.11 23.11
CA LEU A 125 -5.80 6.06 24.15
C LEU A 125 -5.75 7.39 24.91
N ASN A 126 -5.77 8.52 24.21
CA ASN A 126 -5.69 9.85 24.81
C ASN A 126 -6.93 10.22 25.63
N SER A 127 -8.12 9.76 25.21
CA SER A 127 -9.38 9.99 25.93
C SER A 127 -9.54 9.17 27.22
N SER A 128 -8.64 8.21 27.48
CA SER A 128 -8.72 7.31 28.63
C SER A 128 -7.81 7.83 29.76
N GLU A 129 -8.26 7.75 31.03
CA GLU A 129 -7.64 8.41 32.19
C GLU A 129 -6.16 8.05 32.41
N SER A 130 -5.77 6.81 32.14
CA SER A 130 -4.38 6.34 32.18
C SER A 130 -4.20 5.27 31.12
N SER A 131 -3.36 5.58 30.15
CA SER A 131 -3.19 4.78 28.94
C SER A 131 -1.74 4.50 28.64
N GLN A 132 -1.51 3.33 28.06
CA GLN A 132 -0.16 2.90 27.74
C GLN A 132 -0.10 2.10 26.45
N ILE A 133 0.96 2.32 25.69
CA ILE A 133 1.31 1.59 24.48
C ILE A 133 2.59 0.80 24.77
N ILE A 134 2.56 -0.51 24.49
CA ILE A 134 3.70 -1.40 24.59
C ILE A 134 3.97 -2.02 23.23
N PHE A 135 5.16 -1.80 22.69
CA PHE A 135 5.66 -2.51 21.51
C PHE A 135 6.53 -3.69 21.93
N ILE A 136 6.30 -4.88 21.37
CA ILE A 136 7.20 -6.02 21.52
C ILE A 136 8.24 -5.98 20.38
N GLY A 137 9.42 -5.44 20.72
CA GLY A 137 10.58 -5.28 19.86
C GLY A 137 11.50 -6.51 19.83
N SER A 138 12.72 -6.30 19.32
CA SER A 138 13.82 -7.27 19.40
C SER A 138 15.15 -6.55 19.49
N ASP A 139 16.12 -7.09 20.20
CA ASP A 139 17.54 -6.67 20.14
C ASP A 139 18.10 -6.65 18.71
N VAL A 140 17.66 -7.58 17.86
CA VAL A 140 17.92 -7.60 16.41
C VAL A 140 17.55 -6.29 15.70
N ALA A 141 16.64 -5.48 16.25
CA ALA A 141 16.37 -4.13 15.75
C ALA A 141 17.68 -3.32 15.62
N LEU A 142 18.54 -3.41 16.63
CA LEU A 142 19.79 -2.66 16.73
C LEU A 142 20.84 -3.10 15.69
N TRP A 143 20.60 -4.18 14.94
CA TRP A 143 21.46 -4.60 13.82
C TRP A 143 21.14 -3.85 12.53
N SER A 144 20.00 -3.15 12.47
CA SER A 144 19.66 -2.31 11.31
C SER A 144 20.55 -1.07 11.28
N LYS A 145 21.41 -0.97 10.26
CA LYS A 145 22.30 0.18 10.02
C LYS A 145 21.69 1.25 9.13
N ASN A 146 20.69 0.88 8.33
CA ASN A 146 19.99 1.77 7.40
C ASN A 146 18.61 1.19 7.04
N LEU A 147 17.71 2.06 6.59
CA LEU A 147 16.39 1.66 6.09
C LEU A 147 16.34 1.88 4.58
N ASP A 148 16.11 0.80 3.82
CA ASP A 148 15.94 0.86 2.37
C ASP A 148 14.47 0.62 2.03
N TRP A 149 13.73 1.73 1.89
CA TRP A 149 12.30 1.72 1.58
C TRP A 149 11.97 0.94 0.30
N LYS A 150 12.88 0.93 -0.68
CA LYS A 150 12.67 0.24 -1.97
C LYS A 150 12.57 -1.28 -1.80
N ARG A 151 13.06 -1.81 -0.67
CA ARG A 151 12.98 -3.24 -0.35
C ARG A 151 11.60 -3.66 0.15
N TRP A 152 10.83 -2.75 0.74
CA TRP A 152 9.56 -3.08 1.38
C TRP A 152 8.37 -3.05 0.42
N VAL A 153 8.58 -2.53 -0.79
CA VAL A 153 7.62 -2.58 -1.92
C VAL A 153 7.99 -3.68 -2.93
N LYS A 154 8.71 -4.71 -2.47
CA LYS A 154 9.14 -5.86 -3.27
C LYS A 154 8.83 -7.15 -2.51
N LYS A 155 8.68 -8.25 -3.25
CA LYS A 155 8.55 -9.59 -2.65
C LYS A 155 9.74 -9.90 -1.74
N THR A 156 9.48 -10.62 -0.65
CA THR A 156 10.48 -11.02 0.35
C THR A 156 11.73 -11.64 -0.29
N PRO A 157 12.92 -11.01 -0.23
CA PRO A 157 14.17 -11.63 -0.63
C PRO A 157 14.59 -12.72 0.36
N LEU A 158 15.51 -13.60 -0.04
CA LEU A 158 16.03 -14.70 0.80
C LEU A 158 16.56 -14.27 2.17
N ASN A 159 16.98 -13.01 2.35
CA ASN A 159 17.46 -12.49 3.63
C ASN A 159 16.30 -11.97 4.51
N PHE A 160 15.66 -12.89 5.26
CA PHE A 160 14.59 -12.59 6.21
C PHE A 160 15.04 -11.76 7.42
N LEU A 161 16.30 -11.91 7.83
CA LEU A 161 16.82 -11.30 9.06
C LEU A 161 16.89 -9.78 8.98
N LYS A 162 17.34 -9.23 7.84
CA LYS A 162 17.38 -7.78 7.63
C LYS A 162 15.97 -7.16 7.64
N LEU A 163 14.99 -7.82 7.02
CA LEU A 163 13.59 -7.35 7.03
C LEU A 163 13.01 -7.36 8.44
N TYR A 164 13.28 -8.41 9.20
CA TYR A 164 12.88 -8.49 10.59
C TYR A 164 13.54 -7.40 11.45
N ALA A 165 14.86 -7.22 11.33
CA ALA A 165 15.61 -6.16 12.00
C ALA A 165 15.03 -4.78 11.67
N ASP A 166 14.75 -4.50 10.40
CA ASP A 166 14.15 -3.26 9.93
C ASP A 166 12.76 -3.05 10.53
N SER A 167 11.92 -4.08 10.52
CA SER A 167 10.58 -3.99 11.10
C SER A 167 10.62 -3.63 12.60
N LYS A 168 11.56 -4.22 13.34
CA LYS A 168 11.71 -3.96 14.78
C LYS A 168 12.40 -2.62 15.07
N MET A 169 13.31 -2.17 14.20
CA MET A 169 13.88 -0.82 14.24
C MET A 169 12.81 0.25 13.98
N CYS A 170 11.91 0.03 13.03
CA CYS A 170 10.81 0.96 12.74
C CYS A 170 9.86 1.12 13.93
N LEU A 171 9.67 0.11 14.79
CA LEU A 171 8.92 0.26 16.05
C LEU A 171 9.60 1.20 17.05
N LEU A 172 10.94 1.19 17.12
CA LEU A 172 11.69 2.12 17.97
C LEU A 172 11.56 3.57 17.47
N LEU A 173 11.67 3.75 16.16
CA LEU A 173 11.47 5.04 15.50
C LEU A 173 10.03 5.55 15.67
N LEU A 174 9.03 4.66 15.58
CA LEU A 174 7.63 4.99 15.84
C LEU A 174 7.40 5.44 17.27
N MET A 175 7.93 4.71 18.26
CA MET A 175 7.86 5.13 19.67
C MET A 175 8.45 6.53 19.84
N ARG A 176 9.62 6.79 19.23
CA ARG A 176 10.28 8.09 19.30
C ARG A 176 9.42 9.21 18.71
N TYR A 177 8.88 9.00 17.50
CA TYR A 177 8.02 9.99 16.85
C TYR A 177 6.73 10.25 17.65
N LEU A 178 6.07 9.20 18.13
CA LEU A 178 4.86 9.30 18.93
C LEU A 178 5.09 10.20 20.15
N LEU A 179 6.18 10.00 20.88
CA LEU A 179 6.49 10.76 22.09
C LEU A 179 6.80 12.24 21.81
N GLN A 180 7.44 12.54 20.68
CA GLN A 180 7.83 13.90 20.34
C GLN A 180 6.69 14.71 19.73
N HIS A 181 5.80 14.07 18.96
CA HIS A 181 4.86 14.79 18.10
C HIS A 181 3.38 14.49 18.36
N GLN A 182 3.03 13.24 18.70
CA GLN A 182 1.62 12.84 18.80
C GLN A 182 1.11 12.78 20.24
N LEU A 183 2.02 12.47 21.17
CA LEU A 183 1.73 12.26 22.58
C LEU A 183 2.42 13.30 23.47
N TYR A 184 3.01 14.34 22.86
CA TYR A 184 3.52 15.49 23.59
C TYR A 184 2.40 16.11 24.42
N GLN A 185 2.64 16.31 25.72
CA GLN A 185 1.64 16.81 26.70
C GLN A 185 0.42 15.91 26.92
N THR A 186 0.46 14.64 26.51
CA THR A 186 -0.56 13.64 26.89
C THR A 186 -0.11 12.82 28.08
N ALA A 187 -1.05 12.15 28.75
CA ALA A 187 -0.75 11.18 29.82
C ALA A 187 -0.42 9.77 29.28
N VAL A 188 -0.40 9.58 27.95
CA VAL A 188 -0.19 8.26 27.34
C VAL A 188 1.29 7.88 27.41
N ARG A 189 1.59 6.77 28.09
CA ARG A 189 2.97 6.24 28.17
C ARG A 189 3.27 5.32 27.01
N VAL A 190 4.48 5.39 26.45
CA VAL A 190 4.91 4.48 25.37
C VAL A 190 6.27 3.89 25.69
N ASN A 191 6.40 2.57 25.61
CA ASN A 191 7.67 1.86 25.81
C ASN A 191 7.79 0.65 24.87
N THR A 192 9.01 0.20 24.61
CA THR A 192 9.29 -0.99 23.80
C THR A 192 10.00 -2.05 24.64
N PHE A 193 9.65 -3.33 24.45
CA PHE A 193 10.22 -4.47 25.18
C PHE A 193 10.83 -5.48 24.22
N HIS A 194 12.08 -5.86 24.44
CA HIS A 194 12.65 -7.05 23.83
C HIS A 194 12.59 -8.23 24.80
N PRO A 195 11.92 -9.34 24.43
CA PRO A 195 11.69 -10.44 25.36
C PRO A 195 12.87 -11.45 25.45
N GLY A 196 13.99 -11.22 24.77
CA GLY A 196 15.04 -12.23 24.64
C GLY A 196 14.69 -13.31 23.60
N PHE A 197 15.57 -14.31 23.49
CA PHE A 197 15.23 -15.55 22.80
C PHE A 197 14.16 -16.30 23.62
N VAL A 198 12.94 -16.40 23.07
CA VAL A 198 11.77 -16.99 23.75
C VAL A 198 11.38 -18.30 23.09
N GLN A 199 10.96 -19.28 23.91
CA GLN A 199 10.34 -20.51 23.45
C GLN A 199 8.99 -20.18 22.78
N SER A 200 9.01 -19.94 21.47
CA SER A 200 7.87 -19.49 20.68
C SER A 200 7.68 -20.35 19.44
N ASN A 201 6.60 -20.14 18.68
CA ASN A 201 6.40 -20.85 17.42
C ASN A 201 6.91 -20.05 16.20
N ILE A 202 7.67 -18.96 16.43
CA ILE A 202 8.04 -17.97 15.42
C ILE A 202 9.08 -18.50 14.41
N THR A 203 10.01 -19.35 14.85
CA THR A 203 10.99 -20.01 13.97
C THR A 203 11.03 -21.50 14.23
N ILE A 204 11.58 -22.28 13.28
CA ILE A 204 11.84 -23.71 13.51
C ILE A 204 12.80 -23.90 14.70
N TRP A 205 13.74 -22.98 14.90
CA TRP A 205 14.64 -22.95 16.05
C TRP A 205 13.93 -22.65 17.36
N HIS A 206 12.88 -21.81 17.36
CA HIS A 206 12.05 -21.56 18.55
C HIS A 206 11.07 -22.72 18.83
N GLN A 207 10.59 -23.41 17.79
CA GLN A 207 9.79 -24.63 17.95
C GLN A 207 10.66 -25.76 18.53
N LEU A 208 11.88 -25.90 18.01
CA LEU A 208 12.90 -26.81 18.54
C LEU A 208 13.31 -26.40 19.96
N SER A 209 13.47 -25.11 20.24
CA SER A 209 13.83 -24.63 21.58
C SER A 209 12.69 -24.78 22.59
N ARG A 210 11.43 -24.72 22.16
CA ARG A 210 10.26 -25.08 22.98
C ARG A 210 10.26 -26.57 23.31
N PHE A 211 10.59 -27.43 22.33
CA PHE A 211 10.75 -28.87 22.55
C PHE A 211 11.92 -29.17 23.51
N LEU A 212 13.04 -28.47 23.36
CA LEU A 212 14.27 -28.64 24.16
C LEU A 212 14.29 -27.79 25.46
N LYS A 213 13.26 -26.98 25.72
CA LYS A 213 13.20 -25.98 26.83
C LYS A 213 14.39 -24.99 26.88
N ILE A 214 14.95 -24.63 25.73
CA ILE A 214 16.05 -23.66 25.60
C ILE A 214 15.47 -22.26 25.31
N GLY A 215 15.89 -21.24 26.07
CA GLY A 215 15.37 -19.87 25.98
C GLY A 215 14.36 -19.52 27.07
N ASN A 216 13.87 -18.28 27.09
CA ASN A 216 12.92 -17.80 28.10
C ASN A 216 11.53 -18.41 27.89
N SER A 217 10.86 -18.77 28.98
CA SER A 217 9.45 -19.17 28.92
C SER A 217 8.57 -17.93 28.68
N PRO A 218 7.49 -18.04 27.89
CA PRO A 218 6.52 -16.97 27.73
C PRO A 218 5.99 -16.42 29.06
N GLN A 219 5.81 -17.30 30.07
CA GLN A 219 5.36 -16.93 31.41
C GLN A 219 6.35 -16.01 32.15
N LYS A 220 7.66 -16.19 31.96
CA LYS A 220 8.65 -15.29 32.58
C LYS A 220 8.55 -13.88 31.99
N ILE A 221 8.36 -13.79 30.68
CA ILE A 221 8.21 -12.51 29.99
C ILE A 221 6.90 -11.82 30.37
N SER A 222 5.78 -12.55 30.40
CA SER A 222 4.50 -11.96 30.82
C SER A 222 4.56 -11.45 32.26
N LYS A 223 5.20 -12.17 33.19
CA LYS A 223 5.43 -11.68 34.56
C LYS A 223 6.20 -10.36 34.61
N ASN A 224 7.20 -10.18 33.75
CA ASN A 224 7.96 -8.94 33.70
C ASN A 224 7.18 -7.79 33.07
N ILE A 225 6.36 -8.08 32.03
CA ILE A 225 5.39 -7.10 31.51
C ILE A 225 4.41 -6.69 32.61
N MET A 226 3.87 -7.65 33.37
CA MET A 226 2.98 -7.34 34.49
C MET A 226 3.67 -6.52 35.57
N LYS A 227 4.90 -6.89 35.97
CA LYS A 227 5.69 -6.10 36.91
C LYS A 227 5.82 -4.65 36.43
N PHE A 228 6.16 -4.45 35.15
CA PHE A 228 6.25 -3.12 34.57
C PHE A 228 4.94 -2.33 34.59
N LEU A 229 3.80 -3.01 34.42
CA LEU A 229 2.49 -2.39 34.41
C LEU A 229 1.95 -2.07 35.80
N THR A 230 2.30 -2.85 36.83
CA THR A 230 1.68 -2.77 38.16
C THR A 230 2.58 -2.21 39.25
N ASP A 231 3.90 -2.31 39.10
CA ASP A 231 4.85 -1.87 40.13
C ASP A 231 5.06 -0.33 40.04
N PRO A 232 4.81 0.43 41.13
CA PRO A 232 4.97 1.88 41.15
C PRO A 232 6.36 2.37 40.74
N GLU A 233 7.41 1.54 40.89
CA GLU A 233 8.77 1.81 40.44
C GLU A 233 8.82 2.23 38.96
N TYR A 234 7.94 1.67 38.12
CA TYR A 234 7.94 1.91 36.67
C TYR A 234 6.91 2.95 36.20
N ASN A 235 6.19 3.61 37.10
CA ASN A 235 5.15 4.57 36.73
C ASN A 235 5.68 5.76 35.92
N SER A 236 6.91 6.19 36.17
CA SER A 236 7.58 7.28 35.46
C SER A 236 8.33 6.85 34.19
N VAL A 237 8.41 5.55 33.90
CA VAL A 237 9.21 5.05 32.77
C VAL A 237 8.47 5.28 31.45
N GLN A 238 9.11 6.04 30.56
CA GLN A 238 8.60 6.42 29.24
C GLN A 238 9.73 6.46 28.21
N GLY A 239 9.42 6.08 26.97
CA GLY A 239 10.32 6.13 25.83
C GLY A 239 11.52 5.19 25.91
N GLN A 240 11.45 4.16 26.75
CA GLN A 240 12.54 3.23 26.93
C GLN A 240 12.40 2.01 26.01
N PHE A 241 13.54 1.54 25.51
CA PHE A 241 13.67 0.19 24.95
C PHE A 241 14.25 -0.73 26.01
N LEU A 242 13.41 -1.57 26.60
CA LEU A 242 13.74 -2.39 27.77
C LEU A 242 14.05 -3.83 27.38
N ASN A 243 15.04 -4.42 28.04
CA ASN A 243 15.36 -5.84 27.91
C ASN A 243 14.41 -6.71 28.74
N ARG A 244 14.59 -8.03 28.66
CA ARG A 244 13.80 -9.01 29.41
C ARG A 244 13.81 -8.84 30.93
N ASN A 245 14.74 -8.08 31.50
CA ASN A 245 14.87 -7.80 32.92
C ASN A 245 14.44 -6.36 33.28
N LEU A 246 13.72 -5.67 32.38
CA LEU A 246 13.27 -4.28 32.55
C LEU A 246 14.41 -3.25 32.64
N GLN A 247 15.59 -3.58 32.10
CA GLN A 247 16.70 -2.63 32.03
C GLN A 247 16.76 -1.96 30.65
N PRO A 248 17.06 -0.65 30.57
CA PRO A 248 17.27 0.04 29.30
C PRO A 248 18.37 -0.60 28.46
N MET A 249 18.10 -0.75 27.17
CA MET A 249 19.04 -1.22 26.15
C MET A 249 19.86 -0.04 25.59
N PRO A 250 21.14 -0.26 25.25
CA PRO A 250 21.91 0.76 24.54
C PRO A 250 21.33 0.98 23.14
N LEU A 251 20.96 2.22 22.85
CA LEU A 251 20.38 2.63 21.58
C LEU A 251 21.48 2.91 20.55
N THR A 252 21.15 2.74 19.26
CA THR A 252 22.04 3.08 18.14
C THR A 252 21.67 4.42 17.53
N ASP A 253 22.60 5.02 16.77
CA ASP A 253 22.38 6.27 16.03
C ASP A 253 21.12 6.23 15.16
N VAL A 254 20.84 5.08 14.55
CA VAL A 254 19.63 4.87 13.73
C VAL A 254 18.38 5.00 14.59
N SER A 255 18.33 4.36 15.77
CA SER A 255 17.15 4.33 16.63
C SER A 255 16.82 5.68 17.30
N ILE A 256 17.81 6.58 17.41
CA ILE A 256 17.64 7.92 18.00
C ILE A 256 17.57 9.04 16.95
N ASN A 257 17.48 8.70 15.66
CA ASN A 257 17.47 9.68 14.58
C ASN A 257 16.06 10.28 14.37
N ASP A 258 15.87 11.53 14.78
CA ASP A 258 14.60 12.28 14.68
C ASP A 258 14.13 12.51 13.24
N HIS A 259 15.08 12.80 12.36
CA HIS A 259 14.78 13.00 10.94
C HIS A 259 14.28 11.69 10.32
N LEU A 260 14.95 10.58 10.62
CA LEU A 260 14.53 9.26 10.15
C LEU A 260 13.17 8.85 10.73
N ALA A 261 12.91 9.16 12.01
CA ALA A 261 11.62 8.94 12.66
C ALA A 261 10.48 9.71 11.97
N SER A 262 10.75 10.95 11.57
CA SER A 262 9.80 11.78 10.81
C SER A 262 9.55 11.23 9.41
N GLN A 263 10.61 10.84 8.69
CA GLN A 263 10.49 10.26 7.35
C GLN A 263 9.69 8.94 7.36
N ILE A 264 9.94 8.06 8.33
CA ILE A 264 9.20 6.79 8.41
C ILE A 264 7.75 7.04 8.80
N TRP A 265 7.46 8.02 9.66
CA TRP A 265 6.08 8.42 9.99
C TRP A 265 5.31 8.91 8.77
N GLU A 266 5.83 9.90 8.04
CA GLU A 266 5.19 10.44 6.84
C GLU A 266 4.96 9.38 5.77
N LYS A 267 5.97 8.53 5.54
CA LYS A 267 5.84 7.39 4.62
C LYS A 267 4.79 6.41 5.09
N SER A 268 4.72 6.12 6.39
CA SER A 268 3.73 5.20 6.93
C SER A 268 2.31 5.77 6.81
N LEU A 269 2.11 7.07 7.01
CA LEU A 269 0.83 7.73 6.72
C LEU A 269 0.44 7.55 5.24
N PHE A 270 1.40 7.76 4.34
CA PHE A 270 1.16 7.61 2.90
C PHE A 270 0.86 6.16 2.49
N TRP A 271 1.69 5.22 2.97
CA TRP A 271 1.57 3.78 2.73
C TRP A 271 0.30 3.17 3.32
N THR A 272 -0.28 3.80 4.33
CA THR A 272 -1.54 3.35 4.93
C THR A 272 -2.76 4.10 4.42
N GLY A 273 -2.57 5.11 3.57
CA GLY A 273 -3.64 5.98 3.09
C GLY A 273 -4.28 6.83 4.19
N LEU A 274 -3.50 7.19 5.23
CA LEU A 274 -3.91 8.11 6.30
C LEU A 274 -3.57 9.57 5.98
N SER A 275 -2.50 9.82 5.24
CA SER A 275 -2.28 11.15 4.69
C SER A 275 -3.08 11.31 3.41
N ASN A 276 -3.78 12.44 3.30
CA ASN A 276 -3.99 13.01 1.98
C ASN A 276 -2.58 13.32 1.46
N PRO A 277 -2.19 12.83 0.28
CA PRO A 277 -0.95 13.23 -0.35
C PRO A 277 -0.87 14.74 -0.30
N ILE A 278 0.32 15.22 0.06
CA ILE A 278 0.77 16.59 -0.06
C ILE A 278 0.10 17.17 -1.31
N ILE A 279 -0.78 18.15 -1.12
CA ILE A 279 -1.18 19.05 -2.20
C ILE A 279 0.13 19.66 -2.65
N GLN A 280 0.78 19.05 -3.65
CA GLN A 280 1.79 19.74 -4.40
C GLN A 280 1.03 20.88 -5.07
N THR A 281 1.57 22.09 -4.91
CA THR A 281 1.18 23.31 -5.60
C THR A 281 0.61 22.99 -6.97
N PRO A 282 -0.52 23.59 -7.40
CA PRO A 282 -1.15 23.29 -8.69
C PRO A 282 -0.09 23.08 -9.77
N VAL A 283 0.05 21.84 -10.25
CA VAL A 283 1.08 21.53 -11.24
C VAL A 283 0.52 22.02 -12.57
N GLN A 284 0.94 23.21 -12.97
CA GLN A 284 0.68 23.69 -14.32
C GLN A 284 1.63 22.95 -15.26
N TYR A 285 1.08 22.07 -16.08
CA TYR A 285 1.85 21.31 -17.06
C TYR A 285 2.26 22.21 -18.22
N ASN A 286 3.46 21.98 -18.76
CA ASN A 286 4.00 22.77 -19.86
C ASN A 286 3.57 22.17 -21.21
N PRO A 287 2.76 22.89 -22.01
CA PRO A 287 2.41 22.51 -23.38
C PRO A 287 3.59 22.10 -24.26
N GLU A 288 4.76 22.74 -24.07
CA GLU A 288 5.98 22.45 -24.84
C GLU A 288 6.57 21.08 -24.50
N ASP A 289 6.18 20.46 -23.38
CA ASP A 289 6.57 19.09 -23.06
C ASP A 289 5.57 18.06 -23.65
N GLY A 290 4.56 18.51 -24.41
CA GLY A 290 3.51 17.66 -24.97
C GLY A 290 2.48 17.19 -23.95
N ILE A 291 2.28 17.95 -22.86
CA ILE A 291 1.36 17.66 -21.76
C ILE A 291 0.61 18.92 -21.29
N TRP A 292 -0.70 18.82 -21.07
CA TRP A 292 -1.58 19.95 -20.76
C TRP A 292 -2.58 19.65 -19.64
N GLY A 293 -3.05 20.70 -18.94
CA GLY A 293 -4.04 20.63 -17.87
C GLY A 293 -3.46 21.11 -16.52
N PRO A 294 -4.00 20.65 -15.37
CA PRO A 294 -5.15 19.77 -15.25
C PRO A 294 -6.47 20.47 -15.62
N TYR A 295 -7.39 19.71 -16.18
CA TYR A 295 -8.78 20.09 -16.40
C TYR A 295 -9.69 19.30 -15.45
N SER A 296 -10.89 19.79 -15.18
CA SER A 296 -11.85 19.12 -14.29
C SER A 296 -13.10 18.72 -15.06
N LEU A 297 -13.58 17.48 -14.87
CA LEU A 297 -14.90 17.05 -15.34
C LEU A 297 -16.06 17.66 -14.53
N ASN A 298 -15.76 18.36 -13.42
CA ASN A 298 -16.72 18.95 -12.49
C ASN A 298 -17.69 17.93 -11.88
N LEU A 299 -17.22 16.70 -11.66
CA LEU A 299 -17.96 15.65 -10.96
C LEU A 299 -18.00 15.94 -9.46
N THR A 300 -19.17 15.76 -8.85
CA THR A 300 -19.33 15.80 -7.39
C THR A 300 -18.68 14.57 -6.74
N GLU A 301 -18.37 14.67 -5.45
CA GLU A 301 -17.81 13.54 -4.69
C GLU A 301 -18.75 12.32 -4.69
N THR A 302 -20.07 12.56 -4.72
CA THR A 302 -21.09 11.49 -4.75
C THR A 302 -21.09 10.78 -6.09
N GLU A 303 -21.02 11.52 -7.20
CA GLU A 303 -20.92 10.94 -8.55
C GLU A 303 -19.64 10.13 -8.70
N LEU A 304 -18.50 10.69 -8.25
CA LEU A 304 -17.21 9.98 -8.28
C LEU A 304 -17.25 8.67 -7.49
N LYS A 305 -17.81 8.67 -6.28
CA LYS A 305 -17.96 7.44 -5.47
C LYS A 305 -18.84 6.41 -6.15
N GLU A 306 -19.94 6.83 -6.79
CA GLU A 306 -20.81 5.90 -7.50
C GLU A 306 -20.13 5.33 -8.76
N ILE A 307 -19.41 6.16 -9.53
CA ILE A 307 -18.58 5.71 -10.67
C ILE A 307 -17.55 4.67 -10.21
N GLN A 308 -16.78 4.98 -9.17
CA GLN A 308 -15.77 4.06 -8.61
C GLN A 308 -16.42 2.73 -8.19
N LYS A 309 -17.54 2.78 -7.47
CA LYS A 309 -18.28 1.60 -7.02
C LYS A 309 -18.80 0.77 -8.19
N GLN A 310 -19.34 1.39 -9.24
CA GLN A 310 -19.77 0.66 -10.44
C GLN A 310 -18.58 0.01 -11.14
N ILE A 311 -17.44 0.70 -11.23
CA ILE A 311 -16.23 0.12 -11.81
C ILE A 311 -15.79 -1.11 -11.04
N PHE A 312 -15.66 -1.02 -9.71
CA PHE A 312 -15.26 -2.14 -8.87
C PHE A 312 -16.24 -3.32 -8.89
N LYS A 313 -17.54 -3.06 -8.89
CA LYS A 313 -18.56 -4.12 -8.79
C LYS A 313 -18.96 -4.73 -10.13
N ILE A 314 -18.93 -3.96 -11.20
CA ILE A 314 -19.52 -4.32 -12.50
C ILE A 314 -18.45 -4.45 -13.57
N VAL A 315 -17.51 -3.50 -13.64
CA VAL A 315 -16.55 -3.42 -14.75
C VAL A 315 -15.38 -4.37 -14.53
N LEU A 316 -14.72 -4.32 -13.38
CA LEU A 316 -13.53 -5.13 -13.07
C LEU A 316 -13.81 -6.65 -13.06
N PRO A 317 -14.93 -7.15 -12.50
CA PRO A 317 -15.20 -8.59 -12.48
C PRO A 317 -15.53 -9.17 -13.86
N ARG A 318 -15.93 -8.33 -14.84
CA ARG A 318 -16.22 -8.77 -16.20
C ARG A 318 -14.91 -8.92 -16.97
N SER A 319 -14.64 -10.14 -17.43
CA SER A 319 -13.58 -10.35 -18.41
C SER A 319 -13.82 -9.45 -19.62
N PRO A 320 -12.77 -8.80 -20.14
CA PRO A 320 -12.88 -8.10 -21.42
C PRO A 320 -13.37 -9.06 -22.50
N ILE A 321 -14.05 -8.52 -23.50
CA ILE A 321 -14.55 -9.28 -24.66
C ILE A 321 -13.42 -10.20 -25.15
N PRO A 322 -13.66 -11.51 -25.34
CA PRO A 322 -12.60 -12.45 -25.69
C PRO A 322 -11.94 -12.04 -27.01
N VAL A 323 -10.76 -11.41 -26.94
CA VAL A 323 -9.92 -11.24 -28.11
C VAL A 323 -9.28 -12.60 -28.37
N LEU A 324 -9.94 -13.42 -29.18
CA LEU A 324 -9.35 -14.63 -29.75
C LEU A 324 -8.16 -14.21 -30.62
N PHE A 325 -6.97 -14.17 -30.04
CA PHE A 325 -5.75 -13.89 -30.78
C PHE A 325 -5.36 -15.09 -31.65
N ASN A 326 -5.09 -14.82 -32.93
CA ASN A 326 -4.31 -15.66 -33.83
C ASN A 326 -2.86 -15.77 -33.31
N SER A 327 -2.65 -16.60 -32.28
CA SER A 327 -1.37 -16.91 -31.65
C SER A 327 -0.32 -17.51 -32.61
N TYR A 328 -0.72 -17.89 -33.82
CA TYR A 328 0.12 -18.56 -34.80
C TYR A 328 1.11 -17.64 -35.54
N GLN A 329 0.84 -16.34 -35.65
CA GLN A 329 1.79 -15.39 -36.27
C GLN A 329 2.98 -15.07 -35.36
N PHE A 330 2.83 -15.23 -34.05
CA PHE A 330 3.83 -14.82 -33.05
C PHE A 330 5.05 -15.75 -32.99
N LEU A 331 4.84 -17.04 -33.22
CA LEU A 331 5.93 -18.03 -33.27
C LEU A 331 6.85 -17.85 -34.50
N LYS A 332 6.39 -17.13 -35.54
CA LYS A 332 7.15 -16.93 -36.78
C LYS A 332 8.24 -15.85 -36.71
N THR A 333 8.20 -14.92 -35.75
CA THR A 333 9.13 -13.76 -35.73
C THR A 333 10.41 -13.99 -34.93
N GLY A 334 10.55 -15.12 -34.23
CA GLY A 334 11.81 -15.53 -33.56
C GLY A 334 12.30 -14.63 -32.42
N ASN A 335 11.52 -13.63 -31.99
CA ASN A 335 11.94 -12.67 -30.98
C ASN A 335 11.60 -13.15 -29.55
N PHE A 336 12.60 -13.71 -28.86
CA PHE A 336 12.46 -14.26 -27.50
C PHE A 336 11.98 -13.22 -26.46
N GLY A 337 12.34 -11.94 -26.63
CA GLY A 337 11.87 -10.86 -25.74
C GLY A 337 10.37 -10.60 -25.89
N SER A 338 9.84 -10.77 -27.10
CA SER A 338 8.42 -10.64 -27.40
C SER A 338 7.59 -11.77 -26.79
N LEU A 339 8.13 -12.99 -26.73
CA LEU A 339 7.50 -14.13 -26.09
C LEU A 339 7.36 -13.91 -24.57
N ILE A 340 8.36 -13.31 -23.92
CA ILE A 340 8.33 -13.00 -22.49
C ILE A 340 7.27 -11.92 -22.19
N LEU A 341 7.20 -10.85 -22.98
CA LEU A 341 6.16 -9.82 -22.84
C LEU A 341 4.76 -10.39 -23.09
N LEU A 342 4.59 -11.25 -24.09
CA LEU A 342 3.34 -11.97 -24.36
C LEU A 342 2.94 -12.87 -23.18
N LEU A 343 3.89 -13.57 -22.55
CA LEU A 343 3.64 -14.39 -21.37
C LEU A 343 3.30 -13.54 -20.14
N ILE A 344 3.96 -12.40 -19.94
CA ILE A 344 3.63 -11.43 -18.88
C ILE A 344 2.22 -10.88 -19.07
N GLN A 345 1.85 -10.51 -20.30
CA GLN A 345 0.51 -10.02 -20.65
C GLN A 345 -0.55 -11.14 -20.55
N GLY A 346 -0.24 -12.35 -20.99
CA GLY A 346 -1.11 -13.53 -20.95
C GLY A 346 -1.33 -14.09 -19.54
N LEU A 347 -0.35 -13.98 -18.64
CA LEU A 347 -0.48 -14.33 -17.23
C LEU A 347 -1.23 -13.26 -16.43
N LYS A 348 -1.22 -12.00 -16.88
CA LYS A 348 -1.88 -10.89 -16.17
C LYS A 348 -3.39 -10.82 -16.39
N ARG A 349 -3.98 -11.35 -17.48
CA ARG A 349 -5.44 -11.50 -17.74
C ARG A 349 -6.40 -10.35 -17.34
N GLU A 350 -5.90 -9.17 -17.00
CA GLU A 350 -6.64 -7.96 -16.63
C GLU A 350 -6.54 -6.96 -17.78
N PHE A 351 -6.97 -7.36 -18.97
CA PHE A 351 -7.02 -6.44 -20.11
C PHE A 351 -8.24 -5.53 -19.97
N HIS A 352 -8.17 -4.48 -19.16
CA HIS A 352 -9.26 -3.51 -19.06
C HIS A 352 -9.23 -2.50 -20.22
N MET A 353 -9.15 -3.01 -21.44
CA MET A 353 -9.13 -2.22 -22.67
C MET A 353 -10.53 -2.16 -23.27
N GLU A 354 -10.78 -1.11 -24.06
CA GLU A 354 -12.01 -0.90 -24.83
C GLU A 354 -13.28 -0.93 -23.98
N ARG A 355 -13.16 -0.61 -22.69
CA ARG A 355 -14.26 -0.62 -21.73
C ARG A 355 -15.39 0.33 -22.08
N HIS A 356 -15.15 1.36 -22.90
CA HIS A 356 -16.22 2.20 -23.45
C HIS A 356 -17.26 1.40 -24.27
N LEU A 357 -16.92 0.20 -24.76
CA LEU A 357 -17.84 -0.67 -25.50
C LEU A 357 -18.70 -1.57 -24.59
N ASP A 358 -18.29 -1.80 -23.33
CA ASP A 358 -18.93 -2.77 -22.44
C ASP A 358 -19.34 -2.22 -21.06
N SER A 359 -19.07 -0.94 -20.82
CA SER A 359 -19.30 -0.24 -19.55
C SER A 359 -20.03 1.08 -19.81
N PRO A 360 -21.33 1.17 -19.48
CA PRO A 360 -22.10 2.40 -19.62
C PRO A 360 -21.47 3.59 -18.88
N VAL A 361 -20.95 3.36 -17.68
CA VAL A 361 -20.29 4.40 -16.89
C VAL A 361 -19.02 4.94 -17.55
N ILE A 362 -18.23 4.08 -18.22
CA ILE A 362 -17.03 4.52 -18.95
C ILE A 362 -17.45 5.22 -20.24
N PHE A 363 -18.47 4.72 -20.92
CA PHE A 363 -19.03 5.36 -22.12
C PHE A 363 -19.52 6.78 -21.82
N GLU A 364 -20.28 6.99 -20.74
CA GLU A 364 -20.73 8.32 -20.31
C GLU A 364 -19.57 9.28 -20.04
N LEU A 365 -18.50 8.81 -19.39
CA LEU A 365 -17.28 9.60 -19.19
C LEU A 365 -16.63 10.02 -20.51
N CYS A 366 -16.58 9.13 -21.50
CA CYS A 366 -16.07 9.45 -22.84
C CYS A 366 -16.91 10.52 -23.56
N GLN A 367 -18.20 10.65 -23.20
CA GLN A 367 -19.12 11.61 -23.80
C GLN A 367 -19.19 12.95 -23.06
N ASN A 368 -18.36 13.16 -22.03
CA ASN A 368 -18.39 14.40 -21.26
C ASN A 368 -18.17 15.63 -22.18
N PRO A 369 -19.10 16.62 -22.20
CA PRO A 369 -19.03 17.73 -23.15
C PRO A 369 -17.76 18.57 -23.03
N TYR A 370 -17.29 18.82 -21.81
CA TYR A 370 -16.12 19.65 -21.56
C TYR A 370 -14.82 18.92 -21.94
N LEU A 371 -14.74 17.61 -21.68
CA LEU A 371 -13.65 16.78 -22.18
C LEU A 371 -13.56 16.87 -23.71
N LEU A 372 -14.68 16.65 -24.41
CA LEU A 372 -14.73 16.64 -25.86
C LEU A 372 -14.46 18.01 -26.48
N GLU A 373 -14.92 19.09 -25.86
CA GLU A 373 -14.57 20.47 -26.22
C GLU A 373 -13.04 20.63 -26.25
N LYS A 374 -12.35 20.22 -25.18
CA LYS A 374 -10.88 20.31 -25.12
C LYS A 374 -10.17 19.39 -26.10
N VAL A 375 -10.72 18.21 -26.41
CA VAL A 375 -10.15 17.35 -27.46
C VAL A 375 -10.26 18.02 -28.83
N ARG A 376 -11.41 18.64 -29.15
CA ARG A 376 -11.64 19.36 -30.41
C ARG A 376 -10.71 20.55 -30.59
N GLU A 377 -10.36 21.27 -29.53
CA GLU A 377 -9.38 22.36 -29.59
C GLU A 377 -8.03 21.91 -30.18
N TYR A 378 -7.65 20.64 -29.99
CA TYR A 378 -6.37 20.10 -30.49
C TYR A 378 -6.49 19.29 -31.79
N LEU A 379 -7.50 18.41 -31.90
CA LEU A 379 -7.69 17.49 -33.03
C LEU A 379 -8.64 18.02 -34.11
N GLY A 380 -9.36 19.11 -33.85
CA GLY A 380 -10.44 19.61 -34.70
C GLY A 380 -11.75 18.85 -34.52
N GLU A 381 -12.78 19.26 -35.27
CA GLU A 381 -14.15 18.73 -35.15
C GLU A 381 -14.28 17.25 -35.58
N SER A 382 -13.52 16.83 -36.59
CA SER A 382 -13.58 15.46 -37.11
C SER A 382 -12.60 14.56 -36.38
N LEU A 383 -13.03 14.03 -35.24
CA LEU A 383 -12.24 13.16 -34.38
C LEU A 383 -12.95 11.85 -34.06
N PHE A 384 -12.20 10.87 -33.57
CA PHE A 384 -12.78 9.64 -33.04
C PHE A 384 -12.03 9.10 -31.83
N LEU A 385 -12.77 8.46 -30.93
CA LEU A 385 -12.19 7.65 -29.86
C LEU A 385 -11.97 6.23 -30.39
N TRP A 386 -10.72 5.78 -30.36
CA TRP A 386 -10.36 4.46 -30.87
C TRP A 386 -9.99 3.46 -29.77
N ARG A 387 -9.70 3.95 -28.56
CA ARG A 387 -9.36 3.10 -27.42
C ARG A 387 -9.64 3.79 -26.09
N SER A 388 -10.12 3.00 -25.13
CA SER A 388 -10.17 3.39 -23.71
C SER A 388 -9.46 2.32 -22.88
N GLU A 389 -8.66 2.71 -21.89
CA GLU A 389 -7.93 1.77 -21.03
C GLU A 389 -8.15 2.15 -19.57
N LEU A 390 -8.76 1.25 -18.81
CA LEU A 390 -8.92 1.42 -17.38
C LEU A 390 -7.68 0.86 -16.68
N TRP A 391 -7.05 1.66 -15.84
CA TRP A 391 -5.86 1.29 -15.10
C TRP A 391 -6.17 1.16 -13.63
N VAL A 392 -5.94 -0.04 -13.09
CA VAL A 392 -6.05 -0.32 -11.65
C VAL A 392 -4.66 -0.59 -11.11
N ASN A 393 -4.10 0.36 -10.36
CA ASN A 393 -2.79 0.21 -9.74
C ASN A 393 -3.00 -0.03 -8.24
N TYR A 394 -2.89 -1.28 -7.79
CA TYR A 394 -3.00 -1.62 -6.38
C TYR A 394 -1.76 -1.17 -5.59
N PRO A 395 -1.88 -0.93 -4.28
CA PRO A 395 -0.74 -0.67 -3.42
C PRO A 395 0.43 -1.66 -3.62
N ALA A 396 1.65 -1.14 -3.51
CA ALA A 396 2.94 -1.75 -3.80
C ALA A 396 3.04 -2.52 -5.12
N GLN A 397 2.13 -2.29 -6.07
CA GLN A 397 2.22 -2.82 -7.42
C GLN A 397 2.73 -1.77 -8.41
N GLN A 398 3.36 -2.26 -9.47
CA GLN A 398 3.79 -1.43 -10.59
C GLN A 398 3.23 -2.03 -11.88
N LEU A 399 2.53 -1.21 -12.66
CA LEU A 399 1.91 -1.61 -13.91
C LEU A 399 2.95 -1.80 -15.03
N ILE A 400 3.48 -0.68 -15.53
CA ILE A 400 4.49 -0.62 -16.59
C ILE A 400 5.72 0.13 -16.05
N PRO A 401 6.79 -0.59 -15.68
CA PRO A 401 7.97 0.03 -15.08
C PRO A 401 8.90 0.73 -16.10
N LEU A 402 8.68 0.45 -17.38
CA LEU A 402 9.54 0.91 -18.46
C LEU A 402 9.13 2.32 -18.92
N TRP A 403 10.13 3.14 -19.23
CA TRP A 403 9.93 4.38 -19.96
C TRP A 403 9.44 4.09 -21.36
N HIS A 404 8.34 4.71 -21.77
CA HIS A 404 7.72 4.46 -23.07
C HIS A 404 7.00 5.69 -23.63
N GLN A 405 6.59 5.55 -24.88
CA GLN A 405 5.67 6.43 -25.59
C GLN A 405 4.48 5.63 -26.09
N ASP A 406 3.37 6.32 -26.34
CA ASP A 406 2.11 5.73 -26.74
C ASP A 406 1.79 5.96 -28.24
N ARG A 407 2.74 5.64 -29.11
CA ARG A 407 2.65 5.92 -30.57
C ARG A 407 1.82 4.93 -31.41
N TYR A 408 1.69 3.71 -30.92
CA TYR A 408 1.01 2.58 -31.57
C TYR A 408 1.28 2.39 -33.08
N PRO A 409 2.54 2.41 -33.57
CA PRO A 409 2.85 2.41 -35.00
C PRO A 409 2.48 1.12 -35.74
N GLN A 410 2.12 0.04 -35.02
CA GLN A 410 1.57 -1.18 -35.63
C GLN A 410 0.03 -1.16 -35.73
N LEU A 411 -0.64 -0.27 -34.99
CA LEU A 411 -2.10 -0.24 -34.86
C LEU A 411 -2.73 0.96 -35.57
N LEU A 412 -1.99 2.07 -35.70
CA LEU A 412 -2.42 3.28 -36.38
C LEU A 412 -1.48 3.62 -37.54
N THR A 413 -2.02 4.28 -38.56
CA THR A 413 -1.20 4.90 -39.60
C THR A 413 -0.33 6.01 -39.00
N LYS A 414 0.92 6.12 -39.46
CA LYS A 414 1.89 7.13 -39.00
C LYS A 414 1.57 8.58 -39.40
N THR A 415 0.40 8.84 -39.95
CA THR A 415 -0.01 10.15 -40.48
C THR A 415 -1.22 10.64 -39.69
N GLY A 416 -1.16 11.90 -39.26
CA GLY A 416 -2.21 12.57 -38.51
C GLY A 416 -1.87 12.77 -37.04
N LYS A 417 -2.72 13.51 -36.34
CA LYS A 417 -2.59 13.80 -34.91
C LYS A 417 -3.40 12.83 -34.05
N THR A 418 -2.86 12.58 -32.87
CA THR A 418 -3.45 11.76 -31.80
C THR A 418 -3.32 12.49 -30.48
N LEU A 419 -4.24 12.20 -29.56
CA LEU A 419 -4.27 12.81 -28.23
C LEU A 419 -4.71 11.77 -27.20
N HIS A 420 -4.07 11.78 -26.04
CA HIS A 420 -4.42 10.90 -24.93
C HIS A 420 -4.95 11.72 -23.76
N ALA A 421 -6.18 11.46 -23.33
CA ALA A 421 -6.73 12.02 -22.11
C ALA A 421 -6.53 11.03 -20.97
N TYR A 422 -5.81 11.41 -19.92
CA TYR A 422 -5.66 10.61 -18.71
C TYR A 422 -6.51 11.19 -17.59
N LEU A 423 -7.58 10.48 -17.25
CA LEU A 423 -8.55 10.85 -16.23
C LEU A 423 -8.26 10.13 -14.92
N ALA A 424 -8.15 10.91 -13.84
CA ALA A 424 -8.03 10.41 -12.48
C ALA A 424 -9.42 10.09 -11.90
N LEU A 425 -9.71 8.82 -11.61
CA LEU A 425 -10.97 8.42 -10.96
C LEU A 425 -10.81 8.37 -9.44
N THR A 426 -9.61 8.00 -8.98
CA THR A 426 -9.12 8.28 -7.64
C THR A 426 -7.97 9.29 -7.74
N GLU A 427 -7.46 9.73 -6.60
CA GLU A 427 -6.33 10.64 -6.57
C GLU A 427 -5.08 10.03 -7.21
N VAL A 428 -4.40 10.86 -8.00
CA VAL A 428 -3.12 10.56 -8.63
C VAL A 428 -2.09 11.52 -8.04
N ASN A 429 -0.98 10.99 -7.55
CA ASN A 429 0.06 11.78 -6.89
C ASN A 429 1.46 11.22 -7.21
N ALA A 430 2.49 11.93 -6.76
CA ALA A 430 3.89 11.58 -6.96
C ALA A 430 4.31 10.21 -6.40
N GLY A 431 3.48 9.55 -5.59
CA GLY A 431 3.72 8.21 -5.05
C GLY A 431 2.84 7.11 -5.65
N ASN A 432 1.85 7.40 -6.49
CA ASN A 432 1.02 6.37 -7.15
C ASN A 432 0.77 6.54 -8.65
N GLY A 433 1.06 7.72 -9.19
CA GLY A 433 0.74 8.10 -10.55
C GLY A 433 1.73 7.59 -11.59
N PHE A 434 1.97 8.43 -12.58
CA PHE A 434 3.07 8.25 -13.51
C PHE A 434 3.93 9.50 -13.49
N GLN A 435 5.13 9.39 -14.05
CA GLN A 435 6.05 10.50 -14.21
C GLN A 435 6.46 10.60 -15.67
N TYR A 436 6.80 11.80 -16.12
CA TYR A 436 7.23 12.09 -17.48
C TYR A 436 8.58 12.81 -17.49
N LEU A 437 9.26 12.73 -18.64
CA LEU A 437 10.46 13.51 -18.90
C LEU A 437 10.09 14.72 -19.76
N PRO A 438 10.48 15.94 -19.37
CA PRO A 438 10.39 17.11 -20.23
C PRO A 438 11.06 16.89 -21.60
N GLU A 439 10.52 17.48 -22.67
CA GLU A 439 10.91 17.19 -24.06
C GLU A 439 12.41 17.40 -24.29
N LYS A 440 12.97 18.43 -23.66
CA LYS A 440 14.41 18.76 -23.74
C LYS A 440 15.36 17.62 -23.35
N TYR A 441 14.88 16.61 -22.63
CA TYR A 441 15.66 15.43 -22.23
C TYR A 441 15.49 14.23 -23.16
N ASN A 442 14.59 14.30 -24.15
CA ASN A 442 14.32 13.18 -25.06
C ASN A 442 15.57 12.72 -25.83
N SER A 443 16.46 13.66 -26.18
CA SER A 443 17.74 13.38 -26.85
C SER A 443 18.73 12.55 -26.02
N LEU A 444 18.53 12.49 -24.70
CA LEU A 444 19.33 11.70 -23.77
C LEU A 444 18.80 10.27 -23.58
N CYS A 445 17.64 9.96 -24.17
CA CYS A 445 16.99 8.66 -24.07
C CYS A 445 17.26 7.85 -25.34
N SER A 446 17.61 6.57 -25.20
CA SER A 446 17.78 5.66 -26.32
C SER A 446 16.71 4.58 -26.33
N VAL A 447 16.18 4.24 -27.50
CA VAL A 447 15.24 3.12 -27.64
C VAL A 447 15.99 1.81 -27.37
N LYS A 448 15.57 1.09 -26.34
CA LYS A 448 16.14 -0.21 -25.94
C LYS A 448 15.49 -1.36 -26.68
N MET A 449 14.18 -1.30 -26.82
CA MET A 449 13.36 -2.29 -27.52
C MET A 449 12.02 -1.66 -27.91
N ASN A 450 11.28 -2.31 -28.80
CA ASN A 450 9.90 -1.93 -29.10
C ASN A 450 8.96 -3.00 -28.56
N ASP A 451 7.80 -2.58 -28.06
CA ASP A 451 6.71 -3.49 -27.74
C ASP A 451 6.31 -4.26 -29.00
N PRO A 452 6.26 -5.60 -28.96
CA PRO A 452 6.01 -6.40 -30.15
C PRO A 452 4.59 -6.25 -30.70
N PHE A 453 3.63 -5.82 -29.88
CA PHE A 453 2.22 -5.75 -30.25
C PHE A 453 1.82 -4.35 -30.74
N SER A 454 2.14 -3.30 -29.98
CA SER A 454 1.85 -1.93 -30.38
C SER A 454 2.93 -1.33 -31.28
N GLY A 455 4.16 -1.81 -31.17
CA GLY A 455 5.34 -1.17 -31.73
C GLY A 455 5.85 0.02 -30.93
N ASN A 456 5.29 0.28 -29.73
CA ASN A 456 5.71 1.40 -28.89
C ASN A 456 7.17 1.27 -28.49
N PRO A 457 7.97 2.35 -28.54
CA PRO A 457 9.35 2.31 -28.08
C PRO A 457 9.41 2.26 -26.55
N PHE A 458 10.25 1.37 -26.03
CA PHE A 458 10.70 1.35 -24.65
C PHE A 458 12.11 1.92 -24.57
N PHE A 459 12.29 2.91 -23.71
CA PHE A 459 13.53 3.67 -23.58
C PHE A 459 14.41 3.16 -22.44
N GLU A 460 15.72 3.23 -22.66
CA GLU A 460 16.72 3.20 -21.59
C GLU A 460 16.99 4.64 -21.15
N VAL A 461 16.75 4.91 -19.86
CA VAL A 461 16.95 6.23 -19.25
C VAL A 461 17.95 6.07 -18.11
N LYS A 462 19.01 6.88 -18.12
CA LYS A 462 20.05 6.84 -17.10
C LYS A 462 19.55 7.45 -15.78
N THR A 463 20.09 6.97 -14.66
CA THR A 463 19.65 7.34 -13.31
C THR A 463 19.66 8.85 -13.04
N ASP A 464 20.63 9.57 -13.58
CA ASP A 464 20.74 11.04 -13.50
C ASP A 464 19.59 11.74 -14.23
N VAL A 465 19.19 11.25 -15.41
CA VAL A 465 18.03 11.76 -16.16
C VAL A 465 16.72 11.36 -15.48
N GLU A 466 16.63 10.13 -14.93
CA GLU A 466 15.43 9.68 -14.21
C GLU A 466 15.08 10.56 -13.00
N GLN A 467 16.07 11.17 -12.35
CA GLN A 467 15.87 12.08 -11.21
C GLN A 467 15.25 13.42 -11.62
N LEU A 468 15.29 13.75 -12.92
CA LEU A 468 14.72 14.98 -13.49
C LEU A 468 13.25 14.79 -13.93
N ALA A 469 12.71 13.58 -13.75
CA ALA A 469 11.33 13.27 -14.09
C ALA A 469 10.34 14.05 -13.21
N LEU A 470 9.27 14.51 -13.83
CA LEU A 470 8.21 15.25 -13.17
C LEU A 470 7.01 14.34 -12.91
N PRO A 471 6.45 14.33 -11.70
CA PRO A 471 5.26 13.54 -11.40
C PRO A 471 4.01 14.16 -12.03
N VAL A 472 3.06 13.32 -12.41
CA VAL A 472 1.68 13.72 -12.68
C VAL A 472 0.86 13.58 -11.40
N CYS A 473 0.25 14.69 -11.00
CA CYS A 473 -0.62 14.82 -9.83
C CYS A 473 -1.99 15.35 -10.28
N LEU A 474 -3.07 14.66 -9.88
CA LEU A 474 -4.46 14.98 -10.23
C LEU A 474 -5.40 14.62 -9.09
N LYS A 475 -6.37 15.49 -8.83
CA LYS A 475 -7.49 15.18 -7.94
C LYS A 475 -8.46 14.21 -8.63
N PRO A 476 -9.26 13.45 -7.86
CA PRO A 476 -10.37 12.69 -8.43
C PRO A 476 -11.27 13.58 -9.30
N GLY A 477 -11.56 13.14 -10.53
CA GLY A 477 -12.34 13.88 -11.52
C GLY A 477 -11.54 14.84 -12.40
N GLU A 478 -10.24 15.04 -12.14
CA GLU A 478 -9.35 15.81 -13.00
C GLU A 478 -8.71 14.94 -14.09
N PHE A 479 -8.38 15.57 -15.22
CA PHE A 479 -7.70 14.93 -16.33
C PHE A 479 -6.63 15.83 -16.95
N ILE A 480 -5.67 15.21 -17.61
CA ILE A 480 -4.65 15.88 -18.45
C ILE A 480 -4.70 15.32 -19.85
N PHE A 481 -4.12 16.06 -20.78
CA PHE A 481 -3.78 15.54 -22.10
C PHE A 481 -2.28 15.33 -22.23
N PHE A 482 -1.90 14.32 -23.02
CA PHE A 482 -0.55 14.21 -23.54
C PHE A 482 -0.54 13.61 -24.95
N THR A 483 0.54 13.89 -25.70
CA THR A 483 0.74 13.34 -27.04
C THR A 483 1.50 12.03 -27.02
N ASP A 484 1.51 11.37 -28.17
CA ASP A 484 2.33 10.21 -28.52
C ASP A 484 3.84 10.42 -28.27
N ASP A 485 4.31 11.66 -28.15
CA ASP A 485 5.73 11.99 -27.98
C ASP A 485 6.18 12.06 -26.52
N LEU A 486 5.24 12.10 -25.57
CA LEU A 486 5.56 12.18 -24.15
C LEU A 486 6.24 10.88 -23.66
N ILE A 487 7.52 10.97 -23.29
CA ILE A 487 8.22 9.86 -22.64
C ILE A 487 7.78 9.81 -21.17
N HIS A 488 7.13 8.71 -20.78
CA HIS A 488 6.60 8.55 -19.43
C HIS A 488 6.70 7.11 -18.91
N ARG A 489 6.51 6.94 -17.59
CA ARG A 489 6.41 5.62 -16.95
C ARG A 489 5.52 5.65 -15.71
N SER A 490 4.86 4.53 -15.44
CA SER A 490 4.16 4.34 -14.17
C SER A 490 5.15 4.03 -13.04
N ILE A 491 4.93 4.64 -11.87
CA ILE A 491 5.68 4.30 -10.67
C ILE A 491 4.99 3.19 -9.89
N CYS A 492 5.74 2.55 -8.99
CA CYS A 492 5.14 1.66 -8.00
C CYS A 492 4.14 2.46 -7.16
N ASN A 493 2.91 1.98 -7.04
CA ASN A 493 1.92 2.59 -6.17
C ASN A 493 2.35 2.41 -4.72
N MET A 494 2.99 3.42 -4.16
CA MET A 494 3.34 3.43 -2.77
C MET A 494 2.15 3.86 -1.89
N SER A 495 1.06 4.41 -2.43
CA SER A 495 -0.09 4.78 -1.59
C SER A 495 -0.79 3.55 -1.02
N GLY A 496 -1.38 3.68 0.17
CA GLY A 496 -2.21 2.63 0.79
C GLY A 496 -3.58 2.44 0.16
N GLN A 497 -3.85 3.08 -0.98
CA GLN A 497 -5.13 3.03 -1.67
C GLN A 497 -4.94 2.55 -3.12
N VAL A 498 -5.97 1.91 -3.65
CA VAL A 498 -6.02 1.53 -5.07
C VAL A 498 -6.14 2.79 -5.91
N ARG A 499 -5.26 2.95 -6.89
CA ARG A 499 -5.34 4.04 -7.86
C ARG A 499 -6.11 3.59 -9.10
N LEU A 500 -7.24 4.24 -9.38
CA LEU A 500 -8.02 4.06 -10.59
C LEU A 500 -7.85 5.27 -11.51
N SER A 501 -7.56 4.99 -12.77
CA SER A 501 -7.52 5.99 -13.82
C SER A 501 -7.99 5.43 -15.15
N LEU A 502 -8.41 6.30 -16.05
CA LEU A 502 -8.91 5.96 -17.38
C LEU A 502 -8.11 6.73 -18.42
N THR A 503 -7.47 6.03 -19.35
CA THR A 503 -6.84 6.64 -20.52
C THR A 503 -7.78 6.54 -21.72
N LEU A 504 -8.11 7.67 -22.33
CA LEU A 504 -8.90 7.76 -23.55
C LEU A 504 -8.00 8.19 -24.70
N ARG A 505 -8.02 7.47 -25.80
CA ARG A 505 -7.15 7.74 -26.96
C ARG A 505 -7.98 8.18 -28.15
N PHE A 506 -7.77 9.43 -28.52
CA PHE A 506 -8.42 10.10 -29.63
C PHE A 506 -7.47 10.25 -30.80
N ALA A 507 -8.03 10.33 -32.00
CA ALA A 507 -7.30 10.59 -33.23
C ALA A 507 -8.14 11.48 -34.16
N GLU A 508 -7.48 12.29 -34.97
CA GLU A 508 -8.16 13.01 -36.06
C GLU A 508 -8.56 12.04 -37.18
N SER A 509 -9.55 12.42 -37.99
CA SER A 509 -10.12 11.58 -39.05
C SER A 509 -9.16 11.12 -40.14
N SER A 510 -7.98 11.77 -40.29
CA SER A 510 -6.94 11.36 -41.24
C SER A 510 -6.23 10.06 -40.81
N VAL A 511 -6.24 9.75 -39.52
CA VAL A 511 -5.63 8.55 -38.93
C VAL A 511 -6.50 7.34 -39.25
N LYS A 512 -5.87 6.27 -39.76
CA LYS A 512 -6.55 4.99 -40.02
C LYS A 512 -6.03 3.91 -39.09
N MET A 513 -6.93 3.06 -38.64
CA MET A 513 -6.58 1.86 -37.89
C MET A 513 -6.10 0.75 -38.85
N CYS A 514 -5.00 0.09 -38.49
CA CYS A 514 -4.46 -1.03 -39.25
C CYS A 514 -5.41 -2.23 -39.21
N ARG A 515 -5.63 -2.87 -40.37
CA ARG A 515 -6.57 -4.01 -40.52
C ARG A 515 -6.26 -5.22 -39.62
N SER A 516 -5.04 -5.32 -39.10
CA SER A 516 -4.59 -6.40 -38.21
C SER A 516 -4.99 -6.23 -36.75
N TYR A 517 -5.55 -5.08 -36.34
CA TYR A 517 -5.79 -4.77 -34.93
C TYR A 517 -6.99 -5.50 -34.30
N SER A 518 -8.12 -5.65 -35.00
CA SER A 518 -9.27 -6.44 -34.52
C SER A 518 -10.25 -6.75 -35.66
N SER A 519 -10.81 -7.96 -35.68
CA SER A 519 -11.93 -8.35 -36.55
C SER A 519 -13.30 -7.94 -36.02
N HIS A 520 -13.37 -7.46 -34.77
CA HIS A 520 -14.58 -7.11 -34.03
C HIS A 520 -14.76 -5.60 -33.89
N ILE A 521 -14.23 -4.80 -34.81
CA ILE A 521 -14.38 -3.34 -34.79
C ILE A 521 -15.87 -3.00 -34.67
N GLN A 522 -16.32 -2.69 -33.45
CA GLN A 522 -17.36 -1.71 -33.28
C GLN A 522 -16.72 -0.41 -33.77
N SER A 523 -17.38 0.24 -34.73
CA SER A 523 -16.90 1.47 -35.35
C SER A 523 -16.39 2.41 -34.25
N PRO A 524 -15.21 3.04 -34.41
CA PRO A 524 -14.76 4.04 -33.46
C PRO A 524 -15.89 5.05 -33.20
N ILE A 525 -16.05 5.49 -31.96
CA ILE A 525 -17.10 6.46 -31.64
C ILE A 525 -16.70 7.77 -32.32
N VAL A 526 -17.40 8.07 -33.41
CA VAL A 526 -17.27 9.34 -34.11
C VAL A 526 -18.13 10.35 -33.35
N PHE A 527 -17.47 11.37 -32.81
CA PHE A 527 -18.14 12.50 -32.21
C PHE A 527 -18.35 13.52 -33.33
N PHE A 528 -19.57 13.56 -33.87
CA PHE A 528 -19.96 14.58 -34.85
C PHE A 528 -20.26 15.91 -34.17
#